data_AF-A0AA50VMT4-F1
#
_entry.id   AF-A0AA50VMT4-F1
#
_cell.length_a   1.000
_cell.length_b   1.000
_cell.length_c   1.000
_cell.angle_alpha   90.00
_cell.angle_beta   90.00
_cell.angle_gamma   90.00
#
_symmetry.space_group_name_H-M   'P 1'
#
loop_
_entity.id
_entity.type
_entity.pdbx_description
1 polymer ?
#
loop_
_entity_poly.entity_id
_entity_poly.type
_entity_poly.pdbx_seq_one_letter_code
_entity_poly.pdbx_strand_id
1 'polypeptide(L)'
;RIHVNGGEYIGFVKDDGSFAIHNIPTGSYVVEIIQPDYMYEPVRVEINSKGKFRARKVNFIQTSQVIQVPYPLRMKPMSKFRYFQMREQWRLTDFLFNPMVIMMVLPLLLIMILPKMMNDPETKEDLKQISNMAKMSELPEMSEMFTSLFSG
;
A
#
# COMPACT_ATOMS: atom_id res chain seq x y z
N ARG A 1 12.10 -23.77 6.44
CA ARG A 1 13.05 -24.55 5.59
C ARG A 1 13.63 -23.61 4.54
N ILE A 2 14.83 -23.87 4.02
CA ILE A 2 15.34 -23.13 2.85
C ILE A 2 15.18 -24.01 1.62
N HIS A 3 14.53 -23.50 0.59
CA HIS A 3 14.38 -24.17 -0.69
C HIS A 3 15.31 -23.52 -1.70
N VAL A 4 15.89 -24.35 -2.57
CA VAL A 4 16.64 -23.91 -3.75
C VAL A 4 15.91 -24.43 -4.97
N ASN A 5 15.62 -23.54 -5.92
CA ASN A 5 14.95 -23.84 -7.18
C ASN A 5 13.64 -24.62 -6.99
N GLY A 6 12.73 -24.10 -6.16
CA GLY A 6 11.44 -24.76 -5.88
C GLY A 6 11.53 -26.01 -5.01
N GLY A 7 12.69 -26.30 -4.41
CA GLY A 7 12.90 -27.46 -3.52
C GLY A 7 13.72 -28.59 -4.13
N GLU A 8 14.39 -28.35 -5.26
CA GLU A 8 15.39 -29.27 -5.82
C GLU A 8 16.51 -29.58 -4.80
N TYR A 9 16.94 -28.54 -4.07
CA TYR A 9 17.78 -28.70 -2.89
C TYR A 9 17.09 -28.09 -1.69
N ILE A 10 17.21 -28.77 -0.55
CA ILE A 10 16.57 -28.37 0.70
C ILE A 10 17.64 -28.16 1.76
N GLY A 11 17.59 -26.99 2.39
CA GLY A 11 18.42 -26.61 3.52
C GLY A 11 17.61 -26.43 4.79
N PHE A 12 18.30 -26.52 5.93
CA PHE A 12 17.74 -26.27 7.25
C PHE A 12 18.45 -25.09 7.90
N VAL A 13 17.69 -24.34 8.69
CA VAL A 13 18.20 -23.23 9.50
C VAL A 13 18.71 -23.84 10.81
N LYS A 14 19.86 -23.36 11.28
CA LYS A 14 20.44 -23.71 12.58
C LYS A 14 19.86 -22.84 13.69
N ASP A 15 20.14 -23.19 14.95
CA ASP A 15 19.62 -22.45 16.11
C ASP A 15 20.09 -20.98 16.17
N ASP A 16 21.24 -20.67 15.57
CA ASP A 16 21.77 -19.30 15.45
C ASP A 16 21.13 -18.49 14.30
N GLY A 17 20.16 -19.08 13.58
CA GLY A 17 19.51 -18.47 12.42
C GLY A 17 20.33 -18.55 11.13
N SER A 18 21.54 -19.11 11.17
CA SER A 18 22.36 -19.33 9.97
C SER A 18 21.88 -20.55 9.19
N PHE A 19 22.28 -20.65 7.92
CA PHE A 19 22.02 -21.83 7.12
C PHE A 19 23.13 -22.07 6.11
N ALA A 20 23.30 -23.33 5.74
CA ALA A 20 24.21 -23.75 4.69
C ALA A 20 23.54 -24.87 3.88
N ILE A 21 23.77 -24.85 2.56
CA ILE A 21 23.31 -25.88 1.65
C ILE A 21 24.54 -26.34 0.87
N HIS A 22 24.78 -27.65 0.90
CA HIS A 22 25.96 -28.26 0.33
C HIS A 22 25.62 -28.97 -0.98
N ASN A 23 26.66 -29.30 -1.74
CA ASN A 23 26.56 -30.13 -2.95
C ASN A 23 25.70 -29.52 -4.06
N ILE A 24 25.65 -28.18 -4.15
CA ILE A 24 25.00 -27.49 -5.27
C ILE A 24 26.01 -27.34 -6.42
N PRO A 25 25.70 -27.83 -7.63
CA PRO A 25 26.57 -27.68 -8.79
C PRO A 25 26.64 -26.22 -9.28
N THR A 26 27.46 -25.97 -10.29
CA THR A 26 27.61 -24.63 -10.87
C THR A 26 26.36 -24.28 -11.67
N GLY A 27 25.79 -23.10 -11.45
CA GLY A 27 24.53 -22.71 -12.06
C GLY A 27 23.93 -21.43 -11.47
N SER A 28 22.72 -21.10 -11.93
CA SER A 28 21.92 -20.00 -11.39
C SER A 28 20.71 -20.58 -10.67
N TYR A 29 20.60 -20.29 -9.38
CA TYR A 29 19.57 -20.84 -8.51
C TYR A 29 18.77 -19.75 -7.83
N VAL A 30 17.50 -20.03 -7.55
CA VAL A 30 16.67 -19.15 -6.72
C VAL A 30 16.59 -19.76 -5.33
N VAL A 31 17.01 -18.99 -4.31
CA VAL A 31 16.99 -19.39 -2.90
C VAL A 31 15.80 -18.70 -2.23
N GLU A 32 14.98 -19.50 -1.56
CA GLU A 32 13.74 -19.08 -0.93
C GLU A 32 13.67 -19.61 0.50
N ILE A 33 13.21 -18.77 1.44
CA ILE A 33 12.93 -19.23 2.80
C ILE A 33 11.44 -19.53 2.88
N ILE A 34 11.13 -20.80 3.12
CA ILE A 34 9.77 -21.28 3.34
C ILE A 34 9.50 -21.27 4.83
N GLN A 35 8.66 -20.32 5.25
CA GLN A 35 8.17 -20.19 6.61
C GLN A 35 6.65 -19.92 6.60
N PRO A 36 5.86 -20.55 7.49
CA PRO A 36 4.41 -20.33 7.52
C PRO A 36 4.04 -18.88 7.90
N ASP A 37 4.66 -18.32 8.93
CA ASP A 37 4.17 -17.05 9.48
C ASP A 37 4.72 -15.80 8.76
N TYR A 38 5.84 -15.94 8.07
CA TYR A 38 6.60 -14.82 7.52
C TYR A 38 6.95 -15.01 6.05
N MET A 39 6.75 -13.96 5.26
CA MET A 39 7.21 -13.86 3.88
C MET A 39 8.66 -13.38 3.84
N TYR A 40 9.47 -14.02 3.01
CA TYR A 40 10.84 -13.62 2.72
C TYR A 40 11.00 -13.34 1.23
N GLU A 41 11.85 -12.37 0.90
CA GLU A 41 12.18 -12.09 -0.49
C GLU A 41 13.08 -13.18 -1.08
N PRO A 42 12.77 -13.75 -2.25
CA PRO A 42 13.64 -14.73 -2.89
C PRO A 42 14.89 -14.05 -3.45
N VAL A 43 16.02 -14.74 -3.40
CA VAL A 43 17.31 -14.23 -3.89
C VAL A 43 17.89 -15.19 -4.92
N ARG A 44 18.35 -14.66 -6.06
CA ARG A 44 19.04 -15.44 -7.07
C ARG A 44 20.51 -15.51 -6.73
N VAL A 45 21.06 -16.72 -6.66
CA VAL A 45 22.49 -16.98 -6.42
C VAL A 45 23.07 -17.67 -7.64
N GLU A 46 24.12 -17.07 -8.21
CA GLU A 46 24.90 -17.61 -9.30
C GLU A 46 26.21 -18.15 -8.77
N ILE A 47 26.52 -19.40 -9.14
CA ILE A 47 27.73 -20.11 -8.76
C ILE A 47 28.54 -20.34 -10.03
N ASN A 48 29.70 -19.67 -10.12
CA ASN A 48 30.62 -19.87 -11.25
C ASN A 48 31.37 -21.21 -11.11
N SER A 49 31.84 -21.78 -12.21
CA SER A 49 32.78 -22.92 -12.26
C SER A 49 34.03 -22.74 -11.39
N LYS A 50 34.44 -21.51 -11.09
CA LYS A 50 35.54 -21.19 -10.15
C LYS A 50 35.13 -21.16 -8.67
N GLY A 51 33.89 -21.50 -8.33
CA GLY A 51 33.36 -21.45 -6.96
C GLY A 51 33.06 -20.04 -6.43
N LYS A 52 33.06 -19.02 -7.29
CA LYS A 52 32.66 -17.65 -6.90
C LYS A 52 31.14 -17.52 -6.87
N PHE A 53 30.64 -16.89 -5.82
CA PHE A 53 29.21 -16.61 -5.62
C PHE A 53 28.87 -15.19 -6.04
N ARG A 54 27.73 -15.02 -6.72
CA ARG A 54 27.11 -13.72 -6.96
C ARG A 54 25.63 -13.81 -6.60
N ALA A 55 25.20 -12.99 -5.64
CA ALA A 55 23.79 -12.91 -5.27
C ALA A 55 23.16 -11.65 -5.88
N ARG A 56 21.92 -11.77 -6.36
CA ARG A 56 21.12 -10.67 -6.89
C ARG A 56 19.64 -10.83 -6.58
N LYS A 57 18.91 -9.72 -6.54
CA LYS A 57 17.46 -9.72 -6.38
C LYS A 57 16.79 -10.43 -7.56
N VAL A 58 15.77 -11.23 -7.28
CA VAL A 58 15.01 -11.93 -8.32
C VAL A 58 14.11 -10.93 -9.04
N ASN A 59 14.24 -10.83 -10.36
CA ASN A 59 13.32 -10.10 -11.22
C ASN A 59 12.97 -11.00 -12.41
N PHE A 60 11.69 -11.35 -12.54
CA PHE A 60 11.18 -12.20 -13.62
C PHE A 60 10.81 -11.40 -14.88
N ILE A 61 10.61 -10.09 -14.76
CA ILE A 61 10.22 -9.21 -15.87
C ILE A 61 11.47 -8.70 -16.59
N GLN A 62 12.43 -8.16 -15.84
CA GLN A 62 13.68 -7.61 -16.38
C GLN A 62 14.86 -8.46 -15.93
N THR A 63 15.15 -9.53 -16.67
CA THR A 63 16.22 -10.49 -16.33
C THR A 63 17.63 -9.90 -16.47
N SER A 64 17.78 -8.85 -17.27
CA SER A 64 19.02 -8.09 -17.47
C SER A 64 19.33 -7.13 -16.32
N GLN A 65 18.34 -6.76 -15.52
CA GLN A 65 18.56 -5.89 -14.37
C GLN A 65 19.33 -6.66 -13.28
N VAL A 66 20.48 -6.12 -12.88
CA VAL A 66 21.32 -6.75 -11.85
C VAL A 66 21.44 -5.85 -10.65
N ILE A 67 20.60 -6.11 -9.64
CA ILE A 67 20.72 -5.52 -8.31
C ILE A 67 21.46 -6.52 -7.45
N GLN A 68 22.75 -6.25 -7.18
CA GLN A 68 23.57 -7.14 -6.36
C GLN A 68 23.13 -7.11 -4.90
N VAL A 69 23.16 -8.28 -4.27
CA VAL A 69 22.84 -8.48 -2.85
C VAL A 69 24.11 -9.03 -2.18
N PRO A 70 24.42 -8.64 -0.93
CA PRO A 70 25.58 -9.18 -0.23
C PRO A 70 25.50 -10.69 -0.05
N TYR A 71 26.68 -11.32 -0.10
CA TYR A 71 26.88 -12.73 0.24
C TYR A 71 27.89 -12.82 1.40
N PRO A 72 27.67 -13.64 2.44
CA PRO A 72 26.55 -14.56 2.67
C PRO A 72 25.18 -13.89 2.74
N LEU A 73 24.13 -14.62 2.37
CA LEU A 73 22.77 -14.08 2.28
C LEU A 73 22.26 -13.65 3.65
N ARG A 74 21.82 -12.39 3.75
CA ARG A 74 21.15 -11.83 4.92
C ARG A 74 19.68 -11.57 4.60
N MET A 75 18.86 -12.60 4.72
CA MET A 75 17.44 -12.54 4.39
C MET A 75 16.64 -12.06 5.59
N LYS A 76 15.95 -10.93 5.44
CA LYS A 76 15.05 -10.38 6.46
C LYS A 76 13.60 -10.70 6.09
N PRO A 77 12.71 -10.90 7.08
CA PRO A 77 11.29 -11.07 6.81
C PRO A 77 10.73 -9.76 6.24
N MET A 78 9.95 -9.85 5.17
CA MET A 78 9.30 -8.71 4.53
C MET A 78 7.99 -8.35 5.24
N SER A 79 7.15 -9.35 5.50
CA SER A 79 5.85 -9.16 6.16
C SER A 79 5.37 -10.48 6.76
N LYS A 80 4.35 -10.41 7.62
CA LYS A 80 3.64 -11.62 8.09
C LYS A 80 2.67 -12.11 7.03
N PHE A 81 2.59 -13.42 6.82
CA PHE A 81 1.58 -14.03 5.96
C PHE A 81 0.19 -13.75 6.54
N ARG A 82 -0.68 -13.15 5.72
CA ARG A 82 -2.12 -13.00 6.03
C ARG A 82 -2.89 -14.02 5.22
N TYR A 83 -3.01 -15.22 5.76
CA TYR A 83 -3.77 -16.31 5.14
C TYR A 83 -5.26 -16.02 5.04
N PHE A 84 -5.78 -15.24 5.98
CA PHE A 84 -7.19 -14.91 6.07
C PHE A 84 -7.41 -13.44 5.74
N GLN A 85 -8.42 -13.18 4.92
CA GLN A 85 -8.97 -11.85 4.75
C GLN A 85 -9.83 -11.51 5.97
N MET A 86 -9.66 -10.30 6.50
CA MET A 86 -10.56 -9.81 7.54
C MET A 86 -11.95 -9.62 6.93
N ARG A 87 -12.98 -10.13 7.60
CA ARG A 87 -14.37 -9.87 7.19
C ARG A 87 -14.66 -8.39 7.35
N GLU A 88 -15.41 -7.83 6.41
CA GLU A 88 -15.95 -6.48 6.55
C GLU A 88 -16.82 -6.45 7.81
N GLN A 89 -16.46 -5.55 8.72
CA GLN A 89 -17.22 -5.33 9.95
C GLN A 89 -18.11 -4.11 9.74
N TRP A 90 -19.30 -4.16 10.31
CA TRP A 90 -20.13 -2.97 10.42
C TRP A 90 -19.45 -1.98 11.34
N ARG A 91 -18.76 -1.00 10.77
CA ARG A 91 -18.16 0.11 11.50
C ARG A 91 -19.09 1.31 11.38
N LEU A 92 -19.56 1.84 12.52
CA LEU A 92 -20.38 3.05 12.55
C LEU A 92 -19.67 4.23 11.87
N THR A 93 -18.33 4.25 11.91
CA THR A 93 -17.51 5.23 11.18
C THR A 93 -17.70 5.10 9.68
N ASP A 94 -17.75 3.89 9.14
CA ASP A 94 -17.86 3.66 7.69
C ASP A 94 -19.25 4.06 7.18
N PHE A 95 -20.27 3.98 8.05
CA PHE A 95 -21.60 4.54 7.79
C PHE A 95 -21.60 6.09 7.86
N LEU A 96 -21.05 6.68 8.93
CA LEU A 96 -21.02 8.13 9.10
C LEU A 96 -20.20 8.83 8.01
N PHE A 97 -19.06 8.25 7.62
CA PHE A 97 -18.18 8.77 6.58
C PHE A 97 -18.56 8.27 5.18
N ASN A 98 -19.72 7.65 5.03
CA ASN A 98 -20.23 7.32 3.72
C ASN A 98 -20.59 8.62 2.97
N PRO A 99 -20.07 8.84 1.74
CA PRO A 99 -20.32 10.07 1.00
C PRO A 99 -21.82 10.34 0.81
N MET A 100 -22.65 9.31 0.68
CA MET A 100 -24.10 9.48 0.55
C MET A 100 -24.75 9.98 1.85
N VAL A 101 -24.30 9.48 3.01
CA VAL A 101 -24.84 9.89 4.32
C VAL A 101 -24.43 11.32 4.66
N ILE A 102 -23.16 11.68 4.42
CA ILE A 102 -22.67 13.06 4.61
C ILE A 102 -23.45 14.03 3.72
N MET A 103 -23.61 13.72 2.43
CA MET A 103 -24.32 14.58 1.47
C MET A 103 -25.80 14.76 1.81
N MET A 104 -26.41 13.81 2.52
CA MET A 104 -27.80 13.94 2.98
C MET A 104 -27.91 14.73 4.29
N VAL A 105 -27.05 14.45 5.27
CA VAL A 105 -27.15 15.03 6.62
C VAL A 105 -26.60 16.46 6.67
N LEU A 106 -25.51 16.75 5.96
CA LEU A 106 -24.86 18.05 6.00
C LEU A 106 -25.78 19.19 5.51
N PRO A 107 -26.48 19.09 4.37
CA PRO A 107 -27.41 20.14 3.94
C PRO A 107 -28.59 20.33 4.89
N LEU A 108 -29.15 19.25 5.45
CA LEU A 108 -30.25 19.35 6.41
C LEU A 108 -29.83 20.07 7.70
N LEU A 109 -28.62 19.79 8.19
CA LEU A 109 -28.04 20.46 9.34
C LEU A 109 -27.81 21.95 9.05
N LEU A 110 -27.29 22.29 7.86
CA LEU A 110 -27.13 23.68 7.42
C LEU A 110 -28.49 24.38 7.35
N ILE A 111 -29.52 23.79 6.73
CA ILE A 111 -30.87 24.37 6.65
C ILE A 111 -31.47 24.62 8.04
N MET A 112 -31.13 23.80 9.04
CA MET A 112 -31.62 23.96 10.41
C MET A 112 -30.85 25.03 11.21
N ILE A 113 -29.53 25.16 11.00
CA ILE A 113 -28.66 26.07 11.75
C ILE A 113 -28.57 27.46 11.11
N LEU A 114 -28.51 27.55 9.78
CA LEU A 114 -28.48 28.80 9.03
C LEU A 114 -29.57 29.80 9.46
N PRO A 115 -30.86 29.45 9.61
CA PRO A 115 -31.87 30.40 10.06
C PRO A 115 -31.65 30.88 11.50
N LYS A 116 -31.03 30.06 12.36
CA LYS A 116 -30.70 30.47 13.73
C LYS A 116 -29.53 31.43 13.76
N MET A 117 -28.47 31.16 13.00
CA MET A 117 -27.32 32.07 12.87
C MET A 117 -27.69 33.36 12.11
N MET A 118 -28.56 33.26 11.11
CA MET A 118 -29.10 34.40 10.38
C MET A 118 -30.05 35.25 11.23
N ASN A 119 -30.40 34.89 12.46
CA ASN A 119 -31.15 35.80 13.33
C ASN A 119 -30.22 36.82 14.02
N ASP A 120 -28.93 36.50 14.16
CA ASP A 120 -27.93 37.39 14.74
C ASP A 120 -27.51 38.47 13.73
N PRO A 121 -27.49 39.77 14.13
CA PRO A 121 -27.22 40.88 13.21
C PRO A 121 -25.80 40.86 12.62
N GLU A 122 -24.80 40.40 13.39
CA GLU A 122 -23.41 40.28 12.92
C GLU A 122 -23.27 39.25 11.79
N THR A 123 -23.87 38.07 11.94
CA THR A 123 -23.80 37.01 10.92
C THR A 123 -24.57 37.38 9.64
N LYS A 124 -25.63 38.19 9.73
CA LYS A 124 -26.31 38.74 8.55
C LYS A 124 -25.39 39.65 7.73
N GLU A 125 -24.55 40.44 8.39
CA GLU A 125 -23.61 41.33 7.71
C GLU A 125 -22.48 40.53 7.07
N ASP A 126 -21.92 39.54 7.76
CA ASP A 126 -20.90 38.64 7.23
C ASP A 126 -21.40 37.84 6.02
N LEU A 127 -22.63 37.31 6.08
CA LEU A 127 -23.24 36.60 4.96
C LEU A 127 -23.51 37.52 3.76
N LYS A 128 -23.87 38.79 4.01
CA LYS A 128 -24.02 39.79 2.94
C LYS A 128 -22.67 40.16 2.33
N GLN A 129 -21.60 40.26 3.13
CA GLN A 129 -20.25 40.51 2.65
C GLN A 129 -19.72 39.32 1.83
N ILE A 130 -19.90 38.09 2.31
CA ILE A 130 -19.55 36.86 1.59
C ILE A 130 -20.37 36.77 0.29
N SER A 131 -21.67 37.07 0.32
CA SER A 131 -22.51 37.08 -0.88
C SER A 131 -22.08 38.15 -1.88
N ASN A 132 -21.70 39.36 -1.43
CA ASN A 132 -21.18 40.41 -2.30
C ASN A 132 -19.80 40.05 -2.87
N MET A 133 -18.93 39.40 -2.09
CA MET A 133 -17.62 38.93 -2.54
C MET A 133 -17.72 37.74 -3.51
N ALA A 134 -18.69 36.84 -3.28
CA ALA A 134 -19.06 35.72 -4.14
C ALA A 134 -19.83 36.14 -5.40
N LYS A 135 -20.45 37.32 -5.42
CA LYS A 135 -20.99 37.94 -6.64
C LYS A 135 -19.92 38.66 -7.45
N MET A 136 -18.85 39.10 -6.79
CA MET A 136 -17.72 39.80 -7.43
C MET A 136 -16.67 38.82 -7.97
N SER A 137 -16.69 37.57 -7.49
CA SER A 137 -15.91 36.45 -8.03
C SER A 137 -16.92 35.53 -8.70
N GLU A 138 -16.96 35.48 -10.04
CA GLU A 138 -17.83 34.57 -10.80
C GLU A 138 -17.65 33.14 -10.29
N LEU A 139 -18.50 32.71 -9.35
CA LEU A 139 -18.56 31.33 -8.92
C LEU A 139 -19.18 30.56 -10.09
N PRO A 140 -18.45 29.64 -10.73
CA PRO A 140 -19.07 28.76 -11.71
C PRO A 140 -20.22 28.04 -11.02
N GLU A 141 -21.35 27.96 -11.71
CA GLU A 141 -22.56 27.32 -11.19
C GLU A 141 -22.17 25.91 -10.72
N MET A 142 -22.70 25.45 -9.58
CA MET A 142 -22.26 24.18 -8.97
C MET A 142 -22.32 22.99 -9.96
N SER A 143 -23.18 23.07 -10.99
CA SER A 143 -23.25 22.16 -12.13
C SER A 143 -21.93 22.06 -12.93
N GLU A 144 -21.23 23.17 -13.14
CA GLU A 144 -19.98 23.25 -13.91
C GLU A 144 -18.78 22.71 -13.10
N MET A 145 -18.75 22.92 -11.77
CA MET A 145 -17.73 22.32 -10.89
C MET A 145 -17.83 20.79 -10.84
N PHE A 146 -19.03 20.23 -10.70
CA PHE A 146 -19.21 18.78 -10.75
C PHE A 146 -18.82 18.21 -12.12
N THR A 147 -19.14 18.90 -13.21
CA THR A 147 -18.82 18.45 -14.57
C THR A 147 -17.30 18.43 -14.81
N SER A 148 -16.57 19.46 -14.38
CA SER A 148 -15.10 19.51 -14.52
C SER A 148 -14.32 18.49 -13.67
N LEU A 149 -14.90 17.99 -12.57
CA LEU A 149 -14.27 16.97 -11.72
C LEU A 149 -14.41 15.56 -12.32
N PHE A 150 -15.45 15.30 -13.11
CA PHE A 150 -15.75 14.00 -13.72
C PHE A 150 -15.32 13.89 -15.19
N SER A 151 -15.04 15.02 -15.86
CA SER A 151 -14.57 15.04 -17.25
C SER A 151 -13.04 15.04 -17.40
N GLY A 152 -12.31 14.70 -16.35
CA GLY A 152 -10.84 14.56 -16.33
C GLY A 152 -10.38 13.12 -16.51
#